data_AF-J9FF73-F1
#
_entry.id   AF-J9FF73-F1
#
_cell.length_a   1.000
_cell.length_b   1.000
_cell.length_c   1.000
_cell.angle_alpha   90.00
_cell.angle_beta   90.00
_cell.angle_gamma   90.00
#
_symmetry.space_group_name_H-M   'P 1'
#
loop_
_entity.id
_entity.type
_entity.pdbx_description
1 polymer ?
#
loop_
_entity_poly.entity_id
_entity_poly.type
_entity_poly.pdbx_seq_one_letter_code
_entity_poly.pdbx_strand_id
1 'polypeptide(L)'
;MERRPALQKRKMLPHVKAMLIKHDLMEAIIDNGMMNVISEWLAPLPDKSLPALEIRTDLLKILQDFSRLEPGTLKQSGLGRAVMLLYKHPRETKENKALAARLISDWARPIFQLDTDFRSMTKDERIQRDYAQLSEAKRRRLDAGSESSDAEKETSEPRPGDKGFIMRARVPRPSQKDYVVRPKSNVEGQFRGATKNRSNSRFDRTQREFKERTKQQRTQRAVAVTINRVNI
;
A
#
# COMPACT_ATOMS: atom_id res chain seq x y z
N MET A 1 24.20 33.80 35.70
CA MET A 1 23.81 33.83 34.27
C MET A 1 23.96 35.25 33.76
N GLU A 2 24.93 35.49 32.88
CA GLU A 2 25.10 36.80 32.25
C GLU A 2 23.89 37.10 31.34
N ARG A 3 23.28 38.28 31.49
CA ARG A 3 22.15 38.75 30.65
C ARG A 3 22.63 39.22 29.26
N ARG A 4 23.38 38.38 28.56
CA ARG A 4 23.84 38.66 27.18
C ARG A 4 22.87 38.03 26.17
N PRO A 5 22.46 38.74 25.10
CA PRO A 5 21.63 38.17 24.05
C PRO A 5 22.26 36.91 23.42
N ALA A 6 21.51 35.81 23.34
CA ALA A 6 21.96 34.54 22.77
C ALA A 6 21.94 34.57 21.22
N LEU A 7 22.90 35.27 20.61
CA LEU A 7 22.94 35.49 19.15
C LEU A 7 23.73 34.42 18.38
N GLN A 8 24.65 33.71 19.05
CA GLN A 8 25.62 32.86 18.36
C GLN A 8 24.99 31.66 17.66
N LYS A 9 24.06 30.95 18.32
CA LYS A 9 23.32 29.83 17.70
C LYS A 9 22.52 30.29 16.47
N ARG A 10 21.94 31.49 16.53
CA ARG A 10 21.18 32.07 15.42
C ARG A 10 22.08 32.41 14.22
N LYS A 11 23.29 32.92 14.47
CA LYS A 11 24.29 33.17 13.41
C LYS A 11 24.81 31.88 12.76
N MET A 12 24.91 30.80 13.52
CA MET A 12 25.39 29.50 13.02
C MET A 12 24.32 28.70 12.27
N LEU A 13 23.03 28.97 12.53
CA LEU A 13 21.91 28.22 11.96
C LEU A 13 21.96 28.07 10.42
N PRO A 14 22.30 29.10 9.60
CA PRO A 14 22.40 28.92 8.15
C PRO A 14 23.44 27.89 7.71
N HIS A 15 24.59 27.85 8.38
CA HIS A 15 25.66 26.89 8.09
C HIS A 15 25.23 25.46 8.45
N VAL A 16 24.59 25.32 9.62
CA VAL A 16 24.06 24.04 10.09
C VAL A 16 22.98 23.52 9.13
N LYS A 17 22.05 24.38 8.70
CA LYS A 17 21.04 24.02 7.69
C LYS A 17 21.66 23.51 6.39
N ALA A 18 22.62 24.26 5.85
CA ALA A 18 23.28 23.91 4.59
C ALA A 18 24.05 22.58 4.66
N MET A 19 24.53 22.20 5.84
CA MET A 19 25.17 20.91 6.09
C MET A 19 24.13 19.78 6.18
N LEU A 20 23.08 19.97 6.98
CA LEU A 20 22.10 18.92 7.28
C LEU A 20 21.21 18.51 6.10
N ILE A 21 21.04 19.38 5.09
CA ILE A 21 20.22 19.10 3.90
C ILE A 21 20.97 18.19 2.89
N LYS A 22 22.29 18.03 3.03
CA LYS A 22 23.08 17.20 2.11
C LYS A 22 22.93 15.72 2.46
N HIS A 23 22.08 15.01 1.70
CA HIS A 23 21.85 13.57 1.90
C HIS A 23 23.13 12.72 1.85
N ASP A 24 24.09 13.08 0.99
CA ASP A 24 25.37 12.37 0.86
C ASP A 24 26.21 12.40 2.16
N LEU A 25 25.96 13.40 3.02
CA LEU A 25 26.65 13.54 4.30
C LEU A 25 25.84 12.97 5.47
N MET A 26 24.64 12.44 5.24
CA MET A 26 23.69 12.11 6.29
C MET A 26 24.25 11.09 7.30
N GLU A 27 24.82 9.98 6.80
CA GLU A 27 25.43 8.96 7.66
C GLU A 27 26.60 9.53 8.46
N ALA A 28 27.54 10.21 7.80
CA ALA A 28 28.68 10.83 8.46
C ALA A 28 28.25 11.87 9.52
N ILE A 29 27.21 12.65 9.25
CA ILE A 29 26.65 13.63 10.18
C ILE A 29 26.11 12.92 11.43
N ILE A 30 25.39 11.81 11.26
CA ILE A 30 24.84 11.02 12.36
C ILE A 30 25.99 10.42 13.19
N ASP A 31 26.96 9.79 12.54
CA ASP A 31 28.09 9.11 13.19
C ASP A 31 28.97 10.07 13.99
N ASN A 32 29.12 11.30 13.51
CA ASN A 32 29.86 12.36 14.21
C ASN A 32 29.06 13.05 15.33
N GLY A 33 27.92 12.48 15.74
CA GLY A 33 27.17 12.93 16.91
C GLY A 33 26.36 14.20 16.70
N MET A 34 26.05 14.57 15.44
CA MET A 34 25.26 15.78 15.16
C MET A 34 23.87 15.73 15.81
N MET A 35 23.30 14.55 16.00
CA MET A 35 22.01 14.39 16.69
C MET A 35 22.07 14.90 18.14
N ASN A 36 23.22 14.77 18.82
CA ASN A 36 23.43 15.29 20.17
C ASN A 36 23.41 16.82 20.16
N VAL A 37 24.07 17.42 19.18
CA VAL A 37 24.11 18.88 19.02
C VAL A 37 22.72 19.44 18.72
N ILE A 38 21.96 18.79 17.83
CA ILE A 38 20.57 19.19 17.53
C ILE A 38 19.70 19.06 18.78
N SER A 39 19.85 17.97 19.54
CA SER A 39 19.16 17.75 20.81
C SER A 39 19.41 18.89 21.79
N GLU A 40 20.66 19.33 21.95
CA GLU A 40 21.04 20.47 22.79
C GLU A 40 20.48 21.81 22.29
N TRP A 41 20.40 21.99 20.97
CA TRP A 41 19.85 23.21 20.38
C TRP A 41 18.34 23.33 20.58
N LEU A 42 17.64 22.19 20.63
CA LEU A 42 16.19 22.09 20.85
C LEU A 42 15.81 22.02 22.33
N ALA A 43 16.73 21.59 23.20
CA ALA A 43 16.49 21.50 24.63
C ALA A 43 16.09 22.87 25.23
N PRO A 44 15.18 22.89 26.22
CA PRO A 44 14.89 24.09 26.99
C PRO A 44 16.17 24.68 27.58
N LEU A 45 16.26 26.01 27.59
CA LEU A 45 17.34 26.75 28.22
C LEU A 45 17.32 26.53 29.75
N PRO A 46 18.40 26.84 30.49
CA PRO A 46 18.43 26.56 31.93
C PRO A 46 17.43 27.41 32.74
N ASP A 47 16.92 28.50 32.18
CA ASP A 47 15.79 29.28 32.70
C ASP A 47 14.42 28.70 32.33
N LYS A 48 14.40 27.49 31.75
CA LYS A 48 13.22 26.78 31.21
C LYS A 48 12.55 27.45 30.01
N SER A 49 13.15 28.50 29.46
CA SER A 49 12.63 29.13 28.24
C SER A 49 12.95 28.27 27.01
N LEU A 50 12.15 28.45 25.97
CA LEU A 50 12.36 27.77 24.70
C LEU A 50 13.45 28.48 23.89
N PRO A 51 14.27 27.73 23.12
CA PRO A 51 15.17 28.34 22.16
C PRO A 51 14.40 29.17 21.12
N ALA A 52 15.12 30.04 20.40
CA ALA A 52 14.51 30.94 19.42
C ALA A 52 13.57 30.19 18.46
N LEU A 53 12.40 30.78 18.15
CA LEU A 53 11.38 30.14 17.31
C LEU A 53 11.94 29.68 15.96
N GLU A 54 12.75 30.51 15.32
CA GLU A 54 13.42 30.17 14.06
C GLU A 54 14.22 28.86 14.16
N ILE A 55 15.06 28.72 15.21
CA ILE A 55 15.86 27.52 15.44
C ILE A 55 14.95 26.28 15.56
N ARG A 56 13.89 26.38 16.38
CA ARG A 56 12.96 25.26 16.60
C ARG A 56 12.26 24.85 15.32
N THR A 57 11.68 25.81 14.61
CA THR A 57 10.93 25.56 13.38
C THR A 57 11.82 24.96 12.30
N ASP A 58 13.03 25.49 12.13
CA ASP A 58 13.95 25.04 11.09
C ASP A 58 14.51 23.65 11.34
N LEU A 59 14.93 23.37 12.58
CA LEU A 59 15.44 22.05 12.94
C LEU A 59 14.33 20.99 12.89
N LEU A 60 13.11 21.29 13.36
CA LEU A 60 11.99 20.36 13.26
C LEU A 60 11.60 20.03 11.81
N LYS A 61 11.78 20.97 10.88
CA LYS A 61 11.58 20.72 9.44
C LYS A 61 12.68 19.84 8.85
N ILE A 62 13.94 20.13 9.16
CA ILE A 62 15.07 19.32 8.69
C ILE A 62 14.99 17.90 9.23
N LEU A 63 14.63 17.73 10.50
CA LEU A 63 14.51 16.41 11.13
C LEU A 63 13.46 15.51 10.47
N GLN A 64 12.56 16.02 9.64
CA GLN A 64 11.62 15.19 8.87
C GLN A 64 12.36 14.24 7.91
N ASP A 65 13.51 14.68 7.38
CA ASP A 65 14.37 13.86 6.51
C ASP A 65 15.10 12.76 7.30
N PHE A 66 15.13 12.87 8.63
CA PHE A 66 15.72 11.93 9.58
C PHE A 66 14.64 11.10 10.31
N SER A 67 13.50 10.83 9.65
CA SER A 67 12.39 10.06 10.24
C SER A 67 12.73 8.59 10.51
N ARG A 68 13.76 8.04 9.86
CA ARG A 68 14.24 6.64 10.03
C ARG A 68 15.52 6.54 10.86
N LEU A 69 15.66 7.37 11.90
CA LEU A 69 16.80 7.26 12.83
C LEU A 69 16.73 5.96 13.63
N GLU A 70 17.88 5.30 13.76
CA GLU A 70 18.03 4.11 14.59
C GLU A 70 17.67 4.41 16.06
N PRO A 71 16.92 3.53 16.75
CA PRO A 71 16.54 3.73 18.15
C PRO A 71 17.74 3.94 19.08
N GLY A 72 18.88 3.31 18.77
CA GLY A 72 20.15 3.50 19.50
C GLY A 72 20.65 4.94 19.45
N THR A 73 20.72 5.51 18.25
CA THR A 73 21.12 6.91 18.01
C THR A 73 20.17 7.89 18.69
N LEU A 74 18.86 7.63 18.63
CA LEU A 74 17.86 8.46 19.27
C LEU A 74 18.00 8.47 20.80
N LYS A 75 18.27 7.30 21.39
CA LYS A 75 18.50 7.13 22.83
C LYS A 75 19.78 7.82 23.28
N GLN A 76 20.88 7.63 22.55
CA GLN A 76 22.19 8.18 22.89
C GLN A 76 22.22 9.71 22.80
N SER A 77 21.61 10.28 21.77
CA SER A 77 21.55 11.74 21.58
C SER A 77 20.55 12.45 22.48
N GLY A 78 19.59 11.73 23.06
CA GLY A 78 18.48 12.32 23.80
C GLY A 78 17.52 13.15 22.94
N LEU A 79 17.65 13.10 21.61
CA LEU A 79 16.88 13.93 20.67
C LEU A 79 15.36 13.70 20.81
N GLY A 80 14.93 12.45 20.99
CA GLY A 80 13.51 12.13 21.19
C GLY A 80 12.92 12.81 22.43
N ARG A 81 13.70 12.93 23.52
CA ARG A 81 13.28 13.65 24.73
C ARG A 81 13.20 15.15 24.48
N ALA A 82 14.15 15.74 23.76
CA ALA A 82 14.12 17.17 23.44
C ALA A 82 12.87 17.52 22.60
N VAL A 83 12.58 16.73 21.55
CA VAL A 83 11.38 16.93 20.71
C VAL A 83 10.09 16.71 21.49
N MET A 84 10.04 15.71 22.39
CA MET A 84 8.91 15.49 23.28
C MET A 84 8.65 16.68 24.23
N LEU A 85 9.71 17.30 24.76
CA LEU A 85 9.60 18.49 25.60
C LEU A 85 9.03 19.67 24.81
N LEU A 86 9.48 19.90 23.57
CA LEU A 86 8.90 20.92 22.69
C LEU A 86 7.41 20.67 22.43
N TYR A 87 7.05 19.44 22.06
CA TYR A 87 5.66 19.06 21.83
C TYR A 87 4.74 19.37 23.02
N LYS A 88 5.20 19.06 24.24
CA LYS A 88 4.45 19.28 25.48
C LYS A 88 4.50 20.72 25.99
N HIS A 89 5.42 21.56 25.49
CA HIS A 89 5.62 22.90 26.05
C HIS A 89 4.41 23.82 25.80
N PRO A 90 3.93 24.57 26.80
CA PRO A 90 2.74 25.43 26.65
C PRO A 90 2.97 26.59 25.68
N ARG A 91 4.20 27.10 25.58
CA ARG A 91 4.58 28.25 24.72
C ARG A 91 5.06 27.85 23.31
N GLU A 92 4.91 26.59 22.92
CA GLU A 92 5.24 26.13 21.57
C GLU A 92 4.09 26.40 20.59
N THR A 93 4.42 26.67 19.32
CA THR A 93 3.41 26.95 18.28
C THR A 93 2.69 25.67 17.84
N LYS A 94 1.48 25.82 17.29
CA LYS A 94 0.67 24.67 16.84
C LYS A 94 1.36 23.92 15.69
N GLU A 95 1.99 24.66 14.78
CA GLU A 95 2.70 24.13 13.62
C GLU A 95 3.90 23.29 14.07
N ASN A 96 4.69 23.79 15.01
CA ASN A 96 5.84 23.06 15.54
C ASN A 96 5.41 21.85 16.36
N LYS A 97 4.30 21.93 17.12
CA LYS A 97 3.73 20.75 17.79
C LYS A 97 3.30 19.68 16.80
N ALA A 98 2.76 20.05 15.65
CA ALA A 98 2.40 19.08 14.60
C ALA A 98 3.65 18.39 14.01
N LEU A 99 4.71 19.16 13.72
CA LEU A 99 5.98 18.61 13.25
C LEU A 99 6.60 17.67 14.29
N ALA A 100 6.63 18.09 15.56
CA ALA A 100 7.16 17.28 16.65
C ALA A 100 6.35 16.00 16.87
N ALA A 101 5.01 16.07 16.83
CA ALA A 101 4.14 14.91 16.95
C ALA A 101 4.39 13.87 15.85
N ARG A 102 4.61 14.33 14.61
CA ARG A 102 4.96 13.45 13.49
C ARG A 102 6.29 12.74 13.73
N LEU A 103 7.34 13.49 14.09
CA LEU A 103 8.66 12.90 14.41
C LEU A 103 8.59 11.88 15.54
N ILE A 104 7.87 12.22 16.62
CA ILE A 104 7.66 11.32 17.75
C ILE A 104 6.97 10.03 17.29
N SER A 105 5.93 10.15 16.44
CA SER A 105 5.26 8.99 15.88
C SER A 105 6.22 8.15 15.05
N ASP A 106 6.94 8.75 14.11
CA ASP A 106 7.81 8.03 13.18
C ASP A 106 8.94 7.30 13.91
N TRP A 107 9.59 7.97 14.86
CA TRP A 107 10.64 7.37 15.68
C TRP A 107 10.15 6.31 16.67
N ALA A 108 8.91 6.41 17.14
CA ALA A 108 8.34 5.44 18.07
C ALA A 108 7.86 4.16 17.36
N ARG A 109 7.54 4.21 16.06
CA ARG A 109 6.95 3.07 15.33
C ARG A 109 7.82 1.81 15.36
N PRO A 110 9.14 1.86 15.09
CA PRO A 110 9.99 0.67 15.16
C PRO A 110 10.02 0.04 16.55
N ILE A 111 9.95 0.86 17.61
CA ILE A 111 9.98 0.41 19.01
C ILE A 111 8.74 -0.43 19.34
N PHE A 112 7.59 -0.01 18.84
CA PHE A 112 6.30 -0.66 19.07
C PHE A 112 5.92 -1.64 17.94
N GLN A 113 6.82 -1.91 17.00
CA GLN A 113 6.58 -2.79 15.85
C GLN A 113 5.32 -2.41 15.06
N LEU A 114 5.03 -1.10 14.92
CA LEU A 114 3.96 -0.64 14.04
C LEU A 114 4.49 -0.57 12.60
N ASP A 115 3.89 -1.33 11.70
CA ASP A 115 4.23 -1.30 10.28
C ASP A 115 4.12 0.12 9.70
N THR A 116 5.19 0.56 9.03
CA THR A 116 5.31 1.88 8.38
C THR A 116 5.29 1.80 6.87
N ASP A 117 5.77 0.71 6.28
CA ASP A 117 5.90 0.57 4.84
C ASP A 117 4.74 -0.24 4.25
N PHE A 118 3.58 0.41 4.09
CA PHE A 118 2.44 -0.15 3.34
C PHE A 118 2.66 -0.18 1.82
N ARG A 119 3.86 0.18 1.36
CA ARG A 119 4.25 0.17 -0.05
C ARG A 119 4.68 -1.23 -0.51
N SER A 120 5.22 -2.05 0.40
CA SER A 120 5.50 -3.47 0.16
C SER A 120 4.31 -4.38 0.48
N MET A 121 3.33 -3.88 1.23
CA MET A 121 2.11 -4.62 1.53
C MET A 121 1.33 -4.87 0.25
N THR A 122 1.21 -6.14 -0.10
CA THR A 122 0.36 -6.57 -1.22
C THR A 122 -1.09 -6.18 -0.95
N LYS A 123 -1.89 -6.04 -2.01
CA LYS A 123 -3.32 -5.77 -1.90
C LYS A 123 -4.00 -6.78 -0.94
N ASP A 124 -3.53 -8.02 -0.96
CA ASP A 124 -4.06 -9.13 -0.15
C ASP A 124 -3.72 -8.96 1.33
N GLU A 125 -2.49 -8.59 1.69
CA GLU A 125 -2.10 -8.33 3.09
C GLU A 125 -2.83 -7.12 3.68
N ARG A 126 -3.12 -6.10 2.87
CA ARG A 126 -3.92 -4.93 3.30
C ARG A 126 -5.37 -5.32 3.60
N ILE A 127 -6.01 -6.10 2.72
CA ILE A 127 -7.38 -6.59 2.92
C ILE A 127 -7.46 -7.50 4.16
N GLN A 128 -6.48 -8.38 4.37
CA GLN A 128 -6.44 -9.27 5.52
C GLN A 128 -6.31 -8.50 6.84
N ARG A 129 -5.48 -7.44 6.85
CA ARG A 129 -5.34 -6.56 8.02
C ARG A 129 -6.63 -5.80 8.30
N ASP A 130 -7.25 -5.21 7.27
CA ASP A 130 -8.53 -4.51 7.41
C ASP A 130 -9.61 -5.46 7.95
N TYR A 131 -9.65 -6.70 7.47
CA TYR A 131 -10.54 -7.75 7.98
C TYR A 131 -10.24 -8.12 9.44
N ALA A 132 -8.97 -8.25 9.82
CA ALA A 132 -8.56 -8.53 11.20
C ALA A 132 -8.89 -7.39 12.17
N GLN A 133 -8.89 -6.14 11.67
CA GLN A 133 -9.23 -4.95 12.46
C GLN A 133 -10.73 -4.70 12.59
N LEU A 134 -11.59 -5.40 11.83
CA LEU A 134 -13.03 -5.34 12.02
C LEU A 134 -13.40 -5.78 13.44
N SER A 135 -14.45 -5.18 14.01
CA SER A 135 -15.01 -5.66 15.27
C SER A 135 -15.47 -7.12 15.13
N GLU A 136 -15.41 -7.88 16.22
CA GLU A 136 -15.75 -9.30 16.21
C GLU A 136 -17.20 -9.53 15.72
N ALA A 137 -18.12 -8.64 16.08
CA ALA A 137 -19.50 -8.65 15.59
C ALA A 137 -19.60 -8.46 14.07
N LYS A 138 -18.73 -7.63 13.47
CA LYS A 138 -18.71 -7.39 12.02
C LYS A 138 -18.02 -8.52 11.27
N ARG A 139 -16.98 -9.14 11.85
CA ARG A 139 -16.37 -10.38 11.33
C ARG A 139 -17.38 -11.53 11.31
N ARG A 140 -18.08 -11.77 12.43
CA ARG A 140 -19.11 -12.80 12.54
C ARG A 140 -20.27 -12.59 11.56
N ARG A 141 -20.68 -11.35 11.26
CA ARG A 141 -21.72 -11.08 10.24
C ARG A 141 -21.27 -11.40 8.81
N LEU A 142 -20.00 -11.16 8.50
CA LEU A 142 -19.44 -11.48 7.18
C LEU A 142 -19.22 -13.00 7.03
N ASP A 143 -18.83 -13.67 8.12
CA ASP A 143 -18.60 -15.12 8.17
C ASP A 143 -19.91 -15.92 8.26
N ALA A 144 -20.93 -15.42 8.97
CA ALA A 144 -22.28 -16.00 9.01
C ALA A 144 -23.03 -15.89 7.68
N GLY A 145 -22.52 -15.12 6.71
CA GLY A 145 -22.95 -15.22 5.31
C GLY A 145 -22.55 -16.55 4.63
N SER A 146 -21.63 -17.30 5.25
CA SER A 146 -21.18 -18.64 4.83
C SER A 146 -21.82 -19.77 5.65
N GLU A 147 -22.30 -19.52 6.88
CA GLU A 147 -22.80 -20.57 7.79
C GLU A 147 -24.20 -20.30 8.39
N SER A 148 -25.01 -19.41 7.80
CA SER A 148 -26.45 -19.44 8.09
C SER A 148 -27.11 -20.52 7.23
N SER A 149 -27.23 -21.71 7.81
CA SER A 149 -28.02 -22.85 7.33
C SER A 149 -29.52 -22.55 7.16
N ASP A 150 -29.96 -21.31 7.37
CA ASP A 150 -31.33 -20.85 7.07
C ASP A 150 -31.44 -20.08 5.73
N ALA A 151 -30.33 -19.73 5.08
CA ALA A 151 -30.35 -19.15 3.74
C ALA A 151 -30.43 -20.19 2.60
N GLU A 152 -30.34 -21.49 2.92
CA GLU A 152 -30.54 -22.58 1.95
C GLU A 152 -32.01 -22.73 1.51
N LYS A 153 -32.97 -22.15 2.24
CA LYS A 153 -34.40 -22.26 1.90
C LYS A 153 -34.87 -21.30 0.81
N GLU A 154 -34.14 -20.24 0.48
CA GLU A 154 -34.62 -19.25 -0.51
C GLU A 154 -34.08 -19.44 -1.93
N THR A 155 -33.13 -20.35 -2.18
CA THR A 155 -32.58 -20.55 -3.54
C THR A 155 -32.35 -22.01 -3.94
N SER A 156 -32.96 -22.98 -3.27
CA SER A 156 -32.99 -24.34 -3.81
C SER A 156 -33.86 -24.35 -5.07
N GLU A 157 -33.26 -24.53 -6.25
CA GLU A 157 -34.03 -24.71 -7.46
C GLU A 157 -34.98 -25.91 -7.29
N PRO A 158 -36.25 -25.80 -7.73
CA PRO A 158 -37.22 -26.88 -7.57
C PRO A 158 -36.67 -28.14 -8.23
N ARG A 159 -36.79 -29.29 -7.56
CA ARG A 159 -36.31 -30.57 -8.08
C ARG A 159 -37.33 -31.15 -9.06
N PRO A 160 -36.94 -32.12 -9.90
CA PRO A 160 -37.89 -32.81 -10.76
C PRO A 160 -39.07 -33.39 -9.96
N GLY A 161 -40.27 -32.85 -10.18
CA GLY A 161 -41.51 -33.21 -9.47
C GLY A 161 -42.09 -32.10 -8.58
N ASP A 162 -41.31 -31.08 -8.24
CA ASP A 162 -41.78 -29.97 -7.41
C ASP A 162 -42.64 -28.96 -8.20
N LYS A 163 -43.61 -28.34 -7.52
CA LYS A 163 -44.50 -27.35 -8.12
C LYS A 163 -43.70 -26.12 -8.57
N GLY A 164 -43.62 -25.90 -9.90
CA GLY A 164 -42.82 -24.83 -10.50
C GLY A 164 -41.50 -25.29 -11.14
N PHE A 165 -41.21 -26.60 -11.12
CA PHE A 165 -40.15 -27.22 -11.89
C PHE A 165 -40.45 -27.18 -13.40
N ILE A 166 -39.46 -26.79 -14.20
CA ILE A 166 -39.57 -26.75 -15.67
C ILE A 166 -38.40 -27.57 -16.23
N MET A 167 -38.69 -28.56 -17.08
CA MET A 167 -37.71 -29.47 -17.69
C MET A 167 -36.68 -28.78 -18.61
N ARG A 168 -36.81 -27.47 -18.83
CA ARG A 168 -35.91 -26.67 -19.67
C ARG A 168 -34.92 -25.93 -18.77
N ALA A 169 -33.66 -25.90 -19.20
CA ALA A 169 -32.62 -25.13 -18.52
C ALA A 169 -33.05 -23.66 -18.36
N ARG A 170 -32.89 -23.11 -17.16
CA ARG A 170 -33.15 -21.70 -16.86
C ARG A 170 -31.84 -20.91 -16.89
N VAL A 171 -31.95 -19.62 -17.20
CA VAL A 171 -30.81 -18.70 -17.13
C VAL A 171 -30.47 -18.46 -15.65
N PRO A 172 -29.21 -18.66 -15.22
CA PRO A 172 -28.80 -18.39 -13.85
C PRO A 172 -29.08 -16.94 -13.46
N ARG A 173 -29.65 -16.73 -12.27
CA ARG A 173 -29.86 -15.37 -11.75
C ARG A 173 -28.52 -14.75 -11.36
N PRO A 174 -28.28 -13.46 -11.65
CA PRO A 174 -27.12 -12.76 -11.12
C PRO A 174 -27.09 -12.86 -9.60
N SER A 175 -26.00 -13.40 -9.05
CA SER A 175 -25.81 -13.48 -7.60
C SER A 175 -25.57 -12.09 -7.04
N GLN A 176 -26.24 -11.76 -5.93
CA GLN A 176 -25.95 -10.55 -5.13
C GLN A 176 -24.82 -10.78 -4.11
N LYS A 177 -24.17 -11.95 -4.12
CA LYS A 177 -23.09 -12.26 -3.19
C LYS A 177 -21.80 -11.61 -3.68
N ASP A 178 -21.24 -10.73 -2.86
CA ASP A 178 -19.92 -10.16 -3.09
C ASP A 178 -18.82 -11.18 -2.74
N TYR A 179 -17.91 -11.41 -3.68
CA TYR A 179 -16.76 -12.29 -3.46
C TYR A 179 -15.73 -11.59 -2.59
N VAL A 180 -15.76 -11.87 -1.28
CA VAL A 180 -14.79 -11.33 -0.31
C VAL A 180 -13.57 -12.22 -0.16
N VAL A 181 -13.72 -13.54 -0.40
CA VAL A 181 -12.66 -14.54 -0.16
C VAL A 181 -12.27 -15.20 -1.47
N ARG A 182 -11.00 -15.06 -1.86
CA ARG A 182 -10.44 -15.75 -3.04
C ARG A 182 -10.02 -17.16 -2.65
N PRO A 183 -10.41 -18.20 -3.42
CA PRO A 183 -9.94 -19.56 -3.16
C PRO A 183 -8.42 -19.63 -3.26
N LYS A 184 -7.79 -20.31 -2.31
CA LYS A 184 -6.36 -20.60 -2.35
C LYS A 184 -6.09 -21.51 -3.56
N SER A 185 -5.08 -21.17 -4.34
CA SER A 185 -4.64 -22.01 -5.45
C SER A 185 -4.07 -23.31 -4.88
N ASN A 186 -4.58 -24.46 -5.33
CA ASN A 186 -3.99 -25.77 -5.03
C ASN A 186 -2.76 -26.07 -5.91
N VAL A 187 -2.32 -25.11 -6.73
CA VAL A 187 -1.12 -25.24 -7.55
C VAL A 187 0.09 -24.82 -6.72
N GLU A 188 0.83 -25.78 -6.21
CA GLU A 188 2.16 -25.54 -5.66
C GLU A 188 3.15 -25.30 -6.82
N GLY A 189 3.63 -24.06 -6.93
CA GLY A 189 4.62 -23.67 -7.92
C GLY A 189 4.69 -22.16 -8.08
N GLN A 190 5.90 -21.60 -8.14
CA GLN A 190 6.08 -20.20 -8.50
C GLN A 190 5.50 -19.97 -9.90
N PHE A 191 4.58 -19.02 -10.03
CA PHE A 191 4.09 -18.55 -11.32
C PHE A 191 5.26 -17.90 -12.06
N ARG A 192 6.01 -18.71 -12.81
CA ARG A 192 6.97 -18.24 -13.80
C ARG A 192 6.14 -17.60 -14.91
N GLY A 193 5.95 -16.28 -14.79
CA GLY A 193 5.12 -15.48 -15.69
C GLY A 193 5.27 -15.95 -17.13
N ALA A 194 4.14 -16.08 -17.83
CA ALA A 194 4.02 -16.74 -19.14
C ALA A 194 5.29 -16.63 -19.99
N THR A 195 6.20 -17.60 -19.84
CA THR A 195 7.30 -17.77 -20.79
C THR A 195 6.61 -18.11 -22.09
N LYS A 196 6.73 -17.21 -23.06
CA LYS A 196 6.15 -17.26 -24.40
C LYS A 196 6.69 -18.48 -25.17
N ASN A 197 6.36 -19.69 -24.74
CA ASN A 197 6.39 -20.88 -25.58
C ASN A 197 4.99 -21.10 -26.13
N ARG A 198 4.61 -20.18 -27.02
CA ARG A 198 3.40 -20.26 -27.85
C ARG A 198 3.67 -21.20 -29.05
N SER A 199 4.32 -22.33 -28.82
CA SER A 199 4.71 -23.22 -29.91
C SER A 199 3.73 -24.35 -30.16
N ASN A 200 2.72 -24.60 -29.31
CA ASN A 200 1.66 -25.58 -29.60
C ASN A 200 0.44 -25.49 -28.66
N SER A 201 -0.21 -24.32 -28.57
CA SER A 201 -1.53 -24.27 -27.92
C SER A 201 -2.55 -25.01 -28.80
N ARG A 202 -3.36 -25.90 -28.21
CA ARG A 202 -4.48 -26.58 -28.90
C ARG A 202 -5.35 -25.60 -29.69
N PHE A 203 -5.49 -24.37 -29.17
CA PHE A 203 -6.23 -23.29 -29.83
C PHE A 203 -5.56 -22.77 -31.11
N ASP A 204 -4.23 -22.65 -31.14
CA ASP A 204 -3.51 -22.23 -32.35
C ASP A 204 -3.59 -23.31 -33.44
N ARG A 205 -3.57 -24.59 -33.05
CA ARG A 205 -3.73 -25.73 -33.97
C ARG A 205 -5.13 -25.75 -34.60
N THR A 206 -6.18 -25.64 -33.79
CA THR A 206 -7.56 -25.63 -34.31
C THR A 206 -7.84 -24.41 -35.17
N GLN A 207 -7.28 -23.24 -34.82
CA GLN A 207 -7.44 -22.02 -35.61
C GLN A 207 -6.70 -22.11 -36.96
N ARG A 208 -5.54 -22.80 -37.02
CA ARG A 208 -4.81 -23.06 -38.27
C ARG A 208 -5.56 -24.05 -39.17
N GLU A 209 -6.06 -25.15 -38.61
CA GLU A 209 -6.87 -26.13 -39.35
C GLU A 209 -8.15 -25.49 -39.92
N PHE A 210 -8.81 -24.60 -39.17
CA PHE A 210 -9.97 -23.85 -39.65
C PHE A 210 -9.64 -22.92 -40.82
N LYS A 211 -8.50 -22.20 -40.75
CA LYS A 211 -8.01 -21.32 -41.82
C LYS A 211 -7.61 -22.08 -43.08
N GLU A 212 -7.01 -23.26 -42.95
CA GLU A 212 -6.68 -24.10 -44.11
C GLU A 212 -7.93 -24.67 -44.78
N ARG A 213 -8.91 -25.16 -44.01
CA ARG A 213 -10.20 -25.63 -44.53
C ARG A 213 -10.94 -24.54 -45.31
N THR A 214 -10.98 -23.33 -44.76
CA THR A 214 -11.65 -22.19 -45.43
C THR A 214 -10.87 -21.66 -46.63
N LYS A 215 -9.54 -21.78 -46.65
CA LYS A 215 -8.71 -21.43 -47.82
C LYS A 215 -8.91 -22.41 -48.99
N GLN A 216 -9.03 -23.71 -48.72
CA GLN A 216 -9.30 -24.73 -49.75
C GLN A 216 -10.71 -24.62 -50.34
N GLN A 217 -11.70 -24.18 -49.57
CA GLN A 217 -13.05 -23.91 -50.11
C GLN A 217 -13.10 -22.69 -51.05
N ARG A 218 -12.22 -21.69 -50.87
CA ARG A 218 -12.16 -20.53 -51.78
C ARG A 218 -11.62 -20.85 -53.18
N THR A 219 -10.86 -21.94 -53.34
CA THR A 219 -10.30 -22.36 -54.63
C THR A 219 -11.28 -23.15 -55.52
N GLN A 220 -12.42 -23.61 -54.99
CA GLN A 220 -13.51 -24.13 -55.82
C GLN A 220 -14.52 -23.01 -56.11
N ARG A 221 -14.15 -22.09 -57.01
CA ARG A 221 -15.13 -21.19 -57.64
C ARG A 221 -15.97 -22.00 -58.63
N ALA A 222 -17.28 -21.81 -58.59
CA ALA A 222 -18.24 -22.43 -59.50
C ALA A 222 -17.84 -22.17 -60.97
N VAL A 223 -17.74 -23.24 -61.76
CA VAL A 223 -17.57 -23.16 -63.22
C VAL A 223 -18.92 -22.75 -63.81
N ALA A 224 -18.95 -21.66 -64.58
CA ALA A 224 -20.15 -21.24 -65.30
C ALA A 224 -20.43 -22.21 -66.46
N VAL A 225 -21.49 -22.99 -66.36
CA VAL A 225 -21.98 -23.87 -67.45
C VAL A 225 -22.72 -22.99 -68.46
N THR A 226 -22.19 -22.88 -69.69
CA THR A 226 -22.85 -22.21 -70.81
C THR A 226 -23.72 -23.24 -71.55
N ILE A 227 -25.03 -23.03 -71.56
CA ILE A 227 -25.98 -23.88 -72.31
C ILE A 227 -26.10 -23.32 -73.72
N ASN A 228 -25.49 -23.99 -74.71
CA ASN A 228 -25.82 -23.75 -76.11
C ASN A 228 -27.18 -24.41 -76.41
N ARG A 229 -28.18 -23.58 -76.73
CA ARG A 229 -29.45 -24.08 -77.28
C ARG A 229 -29.25 -24.45 -78.75
N VAL A 230 -29.48 -25.72 -79.06
CA VAL A 230 -29.67 -26.24 -80.41
C VAL A 230 -31.01 -25.71 -80.93
N ASN A 231 -30.99 -25.05 -82.08
CA ASN A 231 -32.19 -24.66 -82.83
C ASN A 231 -32.89 -25.91 -83.36
N ILE A 232 -34.20 -26.01 -83.13
CA ILE A 232 -35.15 -26.77 -83.94
C ILE A 232 -35.90 -25.74 -84.78
#